data_AF-A0A4R3TU74-F1
#
_entry.id   AF-A0A4R3TU74-F1
#
_cell.length_a   1.000
_cell.length_b   1.000
_cell.length_c   1.000
_cell.angle_alpha   90.00
_cell.angle_beta   90.00
_cell.angle_gamma   90.00
#
_symmetry.space_group_name_H-M   'P 1'
#
loop_
_entity.id
_entity.type
_entity.pdbx_description
1 polymer ?
#
loop_
_entity_poly.entity_id
_entity_poly.type
_entity_poly.pdbx_seq_one_letter_code
_entity_poly.pdbx_strand_id
1 'polypeptide(L)'
;MSAELKMIQSTIDKLTKSNAGAAAETARRAAEIHDGLFGVHEAIAKRAADEQRNGAWLTENVNKAFSAKFADIARLRHQNEQARKRHESTKPKMPDFDRSDAFAALQAMELAKRVAATTDLQKRANLSEAEKLAALRMPELAGVSKSQAEAWTNEILQKIEPEKMKSYTAGAEALAEASVAIDLVKIAFKREAGFINRDTGFTSPKWDDFEKEQMNALRAELAAE
;
A
#
# COMPACT_ATOMS: atom_id res chain seq x y z
N MET A 1 -7.09 18.22 -19.06
CA MET A 1 -7.13 17.19 -18.00
C MET A 1 -6.39 15.95 -18.46
N SER A 2 -5.31 15.58 -17.75
CA SER A 2 -4.45 14.42 -18.07
C SER A 2 -5.17 13.08 -17.86
N ALA A 3 -4.62 11.98 -18.41
CA ALA A 3 -5.17 10.64 -18.21
C ALA A 3 -5.04 10.21 -16.73
N GLU A 4 -3.94 10.58 -16.08
CA GLU A 4 -3.68 10.34 -14.66
C GLU A 4 -4.73 11.03 -13.77
N LEU A 5 -5.04 12.31 -14.03
CA LEU A 5 -6.05 13.03 -13.24
C LEU A 5 -7.45 12.42 -13.41
N LYS A 6 -7.80 11.95 -14.61
CA LYS A 6 -9.07 11.23 -14.82
C LYS A 6 -9.14 9.93 -13.99
N MET A 7 -8.04 9.20 -13.91
CA MET A 7 -7.97 7.98 -13.10
C MET A 7 -8.07 8.29 -11.61
N ILE A 8 -7.34 9.30 -11.13
CA ILE A 8 -7.44 9.77 -9.73
C ILE A 8 -8.88 10.21 -9.41
N GLN A 9 -9.53 10.97 -10.30
CA GLN A 9 -10.93 11.37 -10.11
C GLN A 9 -11.88 10.18 -10.06
N SER A 10 -11.69 9.18 -10.93
CA SER A 10 -12.46 7.94 -10.87
C SER A 10 -12.25 7.18 -9.55
N THR A 11 -11.04 7.19 -9.00
CA THR A 11 -10.73 6.61 -7.68
C THR A 11 -11.45 7.37 -6.56
N ILE A 12 -11.46 8.71 -6.61
CA ILE A 12 -12.20 9.55 -5.65
C ILE A 12 -13.70 9.22 -5.68
N ASP A 13 -14.29 9.11 -6.88
CA ASP A 13 -15.71 8.81 -7.04
C ASP A 13 -16.03 7.40 -6.51
N LYS A 14 -15.18 6.41 -6.80
CA LYS A 14 -15.31 5.04 -6.29
C LYS A 14 -15.27 5.02 -4.76
N LEU A 15 -14.28 5.66 -4.15
CA LEU A 15 -14.08 5.68 -2.70
C LEU A 15 -15.18 6.47 -1.96
N THR A 16 -15.68 7.54 -2.58
CA THR A 16 -16.81 8.31 -2.04
C THR A 16 -18.09 7.47 -2.04
N LYS A 17 -18.37 6.74 -3.13
CA LYS A 17 -19.52 5.83 -3.23
C LYS A 17 -19.44 4.66 -2.25
N SER A 18 -18.24 4.17 -1.94
CA SER A 18 -18.02 3.10 -0.97
C SER A 18 -17.94 3.60 0.49
N ASN A 19 -18.23 4.88 0.74
CA ASN A 19 -18.18 5.51 2.07
C ASN A 19 -16.80 5.41 2.77
N ALA A 20 -15.72 5.32 1.99
CA ALA A 20 -14.34 5.22 2.49
C ALA A 20 -13.72 6.62 2.68
N GLY A 21 -14.31 7.43 3.56
CA GLY A 21 -14.02 8.87 3.68
C GLY A 21 -12.54 9.23 3.81
N ALA A 22 -11.77 8.54 4.65
CA ALA A 22 -10.34 8.81 4.84
C ALA A 22 -9.48 8.47 3.59
N ALA A 23 -9.80 7.38 2.90
CA ALA A 23 -9.13 7.00 1.67
C ALA A 23 -9.50 7.96 0.51
N ALA A 24 -10.77 8.35 0.42
CA ALA A 24 -11.24 9.34 -0.54
C ALA A 24 -10.55 10.69 -0.34
N GLU A 25 -10.37 11.13 0.91
CA GLU A 25 -9.64 12.35 1.25
C GLU A 25 -8.16 12.26 0.84
N THR A 26 -7.51 11.11 1.06
CA THR A 26 -6.15 10.86 0.59
C THR A 26 -6.05 10.98 -0.94
N ALA A 27 -7.02 10.41 -1.68
CA ALA A 27 -7.08 10.52 -3.13
C ALA A 27 -7.36 11.96 -3.62
N ARG A 28 -8.16 12.76 -2.89
CA ARG A 28 -8.37 14.18 -3.19
C ARG A 28 -7.09 15.00 -3.03
N ARG A 29 -6.37 14.81 -1.92
CA ARG A 29 -5.06 15.45 -1.72
C ARG A 29 -4.07 15.05 -2.81
N ALA A 30 -4.11 13.80 -3.26
CA ALA A 30 -3.32 13.35 -4.41
C ALA A 30 -3.70 14.13 -5.69
N ALA A 31 -4.99 14.35 -5.97
CA ALA A 31 -5.44 15.17 -7.09
C ALA A 31 -4.98 16.63 -6.99
N GLU A 32 -5.08 17.24 -5.81
CA GLU A 32 -4.62 18.61 -5.56
C GLU A 32 -3.11 18.77 -5.79
N ILE A 33 -2.32 17.79 -5.32
CA ILE A 33 -0.89 17.76 -5.60
C ILE A 33 -0.66 17.64 -7.11
N HIS A 34 -1.35 16.71 -7.80
CA HIS A 34 -1.23 16.53 -9.25
C HIS A 34 -1.50 17.84 -10.03
N ASP A 35 -2.60 18.53 -9.72
CA ASP A 35 -2.94 19.79 -10.38
C ASP A 35 -1.88 20.86 -10.14
N GLY A 36 -1.30 20.88 -8.94
CA GLY A 36 -0.19 21.77 -8.59
C GLY A 36 1.15 21.44 -9.26
N LEU A 37 1.28 20.32 -10.00
CA LEU A 37 2.47 20.01 -10.79
C LEU A 37 2.41 20.61 -12.20
N PHE A 38 1.21 20.76 -12.76
CA PHE A 38 1.03 21.06 -14.18
C PHE A 38 1.59 22.44 -14.56
N GLY A 39 2.43 22.49 -15.60
CA GLY A 39 2.95 23.74 -16.17
C GLY A 39 4.13 24.34 -15.41
N VAL A 40 4.56 23.74 -14.29
CA VAL A 40 5.72 24.20 -13.51
C VAL A 40 7.00 24.10 -14.34
N HIS A 41 7.22 22.98 -15.03
CA HIS A 41 8.42 22.80 -15.85
C HIS A 41 8.42 23.74 -17.06
N GLU A 42 7.29 23.89 -17.76
CA GLU A 42 7.16 24.79 -18.89
C GLU A 42 7.42 26.26 -18.51
N ALA A 43 6.90 26.71 -17.36
CA ALA A 43 7.14 28.06 -16.86
C ALA A 43 8.63 28.31 -16.57
N ILE A 44 9.33 27.34 -15.96
CA ILE A 44 10.77 27.46 -15.68
C ILE A 44 11.58 27.39 -16.98
N ALA A 45 11.20 26.53 -17.93
CA ALA A 45 11.85 26.42 -19.24
C ALA A 45 11.72 27.71 -20.04
N LYS A 46 10.54 28.35 -20.05
CA LYS A 46 10.31 29.64 -20.68
C LYS A 46 11.19 30.72 -20.04
N ARG A 47 11.22 30.78 -18.71
CA ARG A 47 12.09 31.71 -17.98
C ARG A 47 13.58 31.49 -18.30
N ALA A 48 14.02 30.24 -18.42
CA ALA A 48 15.39 29.91 -18.80
C ALA A 48 15.71 30.44 -20.20
N ALA A 49 14.79 30.30 -21.16
CA ALA A 49 14.95 30.83 -22.52
C ALA A 49 14.98 32.37 -22.53
N ASP A 50 14.04 33.01 -21.84
CA ASP A 50 13.92 34.48 -21.76
C ASP A 50 15.18 35.11 -21.12
N GLU A 51 15.73 34.46 -20.09
CA GLU A 51 16.95 34.89 -19.38
C GLU A 51 18.26 34.34 -19.98
N GLN A 52 18.22 33.62 -21.12
CA GLN A 52 19.38 32.97 -21.75
C GLN A 52 20.19 32.09 -20.78
N ARG A 53 19.51 31.39 -19.87
CA ARG A 53 20.12 30.50 -18.88
C ARG A 53 20.55 29.19 -19.52
N ASN A 54 21.60 28.60 -18.96
CA ASN A 54 22.11 27.30 -19.41
C ASN A 54 21.27 26.13 -18.84
N GLY A 55 21.51 24.92 -19.38
CA GLY A 55 20.79 23.71 -18.94
C GLY A 55 21.04 23.32 -17.48
N ALA A 56 22.19 23.70 -16.91
CA ALA A 56 22.48 23.45 -15.49
C ALA A 56 21.54 24.27 -14.58
N TRP A 57 21.37 25.56 -14.90
CA TRP A 57 20.44 26.44 -14.18
C TRP A 57 19.00 25.95 -14.29
N LEU A 58 18.57 25.51 -15.48
CA LEU A 58 17.23 24.95 -15.69
C LEU A 58 17.01 23.72 -14.81
N THR A 59 17.95 22.77 -14.82
CA THR A 59 17.87 21.53 -14.02
C THR A 59 17.80 21.84 -12.52
N GLU A 60 18.62 22.77 -12.04
CA GLU A 60 18.64 23.17 -10.63
C GLU A 60 17.30 23.79 -10.20
N ASN A 61 16.74 24.71 -10.98
CA ASN A 61 15.48 25.39 -10.64
C ASN A 61 14.28 24.44 -10.74
N VAL A 62 14.27 23.51 -11.71
CA VAL A 62 13.28 22.45 -11.78
C VAL A 62 13.38 21.57 -10.54
N ASN A 63 14.56 21.02 -10.23
CA ASN A 63 14.75 20.18 -9.04
C ASN A 63 14.29 20.89 -7.76
N LYS A 64 14.62 22.18 -7.60
CA LYS A 64 14.20 22.98 -6.45
C LYS A 64 12.67 23.13 -6.36
N ALA A 65 12.01 23.47 -7.45
CA ALA A 65 10.54 23.62 -7.48
C ALA A 65 9.83 22.30 -7.16
N PHE A 66 10.36 21.19 -7.68
CA PHE A 66 9.80 19.86 -7.50
C PHE A 66 10.19 19.22 -6.15
N SER A 67 11.24 19.68 -5.46
CA SER A 67 11.62 19.18 -4.12
C SER A 67 10.52 19.38 -3.06
N ALA A 68 9.89 20.56 -3.05
CA ALA A 68 8.79 20.83 -2.12
C ALA A 68 7.57 19.93 -2.41
N LYS A 69 7.24 19.74 -3.68
CA LYS A 69 6.16 18.85 -4.12
C LYS A 69 6.46 17.38 -3.82
N PHE A 70 7.73 16.99 -3.89
CA PHE A 70 8.15 15.65 -3.52
C PHE A 70 7.90 15.37 -2.04
N ALA A 71 8.20 16.34 -1.16
CA ALA A 71 7.92 16.23 0.27
C ALA A 71 6.43 16.00 0.54
N ASP A 72 5.53 16.73 -0.15
CA ASP A 72 4.08 16.55 -0.02
C ASP A 72 3.62 15.14 -0.43
N ILE A 73 4.11 14.62 -1.57
CA ILE A 73 3.82 13.25 -2.01
C ILE A 73 4.32 12.23 -0.99
N ALA A 74 5.54 12.43 -0.47
CA ALA A 74 6.16 11.52 0.47
C ALA A 74 5.46 11.52 1.84
N ARG A 75 5.00 12.68 2.34
CA ARG A 75 4.15 12.76 3.54
C ARG A 75 2.82 12.05 3.33
N LEU A 76 2.17 12.26 2.18
CA LEU A 76 0.89 11.60 1.87
C LEU A 76 1.06 10.07 1.81
N ARG A 77 2.15 9.59 1.20
CA ARG A 77 2.51 8.17 1.19
C ARG A 77 2.75 7.63 2.60
N HIS A 78 3.47 8.39 3.44
CA HIS A 78 3.73 8.00 4.82
C HIS A 78 2.42 7.91 5.63
N GLN A 79 1.53 8.88 5.49
CA GLN A 79 0.21 8.89 6.14
C GLN A 79 -0.64 7.69 5.71
N ASN A 80 -0.68 7.38 4.41
CA ASN A 80 -1.40 6.20 3.92
C ASN A 80 -0.80 4.88 4.46
N GLU A 81 0.53 4.81 4.57
CA GLU A 81 1.20 3.64 5.16
C GLU A 81 0.93 3.50 6.67
N GLN A 82 0.91 4.61 7.43
CA GLN A 82 0.47 4.57 8.82
C GLN A 82 -0.99 4.12 8.94
N ALA A 83 -1.86 4.59 8.05
CA ALA A 83 -3.26 4.16 8.00
C ALA A 83 -3.39 2.66 7.70
N ARG A 84 -2.59 2.12 6.77
CA ARG A 84 -2.49 0.67 6.51
C ARG A 84 -2.07 -0.12 7.74
N LYS A 85 -1.00 0.29 8.43
CA LYS A 85 -0.54 -0.38 9.65
C LYS A 85 -1.60 -0.36 10.77
N ARG A 86 -2.29 0.77 10.94
CA ARG A 86 -3.40 0.87 11.89
C ARG A 86 -4.55 -0.05 11.47
N HIS A 87 -4.89 -0.09 10.18
CA HIS A 87 -5.93 -0.96 9.64
C HIS A 87 -5.61 -2.45 9.80
N GLU A 88 -4.36 -2.86 9.60
CA GLU A 88 -3.91 -4.25 9.86
C GLU A 88 -4.21 -4.70 11.30
N SER A 89 -4.11 -3.80 12.28
CA SER A 89 -4.46 -4.11 13.68
C SER A 89 -5.96 -4.34 13.91
N THR A 90 -6.81 -3.88 12.99
CA THR A 90 -8.27 -4.10 13.04
C THR A 90 -8.69 -5.44 12.46
N LYS A 91 -7.75 -6.20 11.88
CA LYS A 91 -8.02 -7.54 11.36
C LYS A 91 -8.65 -8.38 12.48
N PRO A 92 -9.83 -9.00 12.23
CA PRO A 92 -10.42 -9.96 13.14
C PRO A 92 -9.41 -11.01 13.60
N LYS A 93 -9.46 -11.36 14.88
CA LYS A 93 -8.56 -12.36 15.47
C LYS A 93 -9.33 -13.65 15.67
N MET A 94 -8.62 -14.77 15.50
CA MET A 94 -9.16 -16.08 15.85
C MET A 94 -9.53 -16.08 17.34
N PRO A 95 -10.64 -16.73 17.74
CA PRO A 95 -10.97 -16.90 19.14
C PRO A 95 -9.81 -17.55 19.90
N ASP A 96 -9.56 -17.07 21.11
CA ASP A 96 -8.50 -17.62 21.95
C ASP A 96 -8.72 -19.11 22.17
N PHE A 97 -7.61 -19.86 22.11
CA PHE A 97 -7.62 -21.28 22.40
C PHE A 97 -7.20 -21.50 23.84
N ASP A 98 -8.16 -21.89 24.68
CA ASP A 98 -7.87 -22.28 26.05
C ASP A 98 -7.03 -23.56 26.07
N ARG A 99 -5.77 -23.43 26.47
CA ARG A 99 -4.81 -24.53 26.59
C ARG A 99 -4.83 -25.20 27.96
N SER A 100 -5.59 -24.64 28.92
CA SER A 100 -5.74 -25.21 30.26
C SER A 100 -6.70 -26.40 30.28
N ASP A 101 -7.61 -26.47 29.30
CA ASP A 101 -8.37 -27.68 29.01
C ASP A 101 -7.46 -28.72 28.33
N ALA A 102 -6.94 -29.65 29.16
CA ALA A 102 -6.05 -30.72 28.72
C ALA A 102 -6.68 -31.61 27.64
N PHE A 103 -8.00 -31.82 27.66
CA PHE A 103 -8.66 -32.67 26.67
C PHE A 103 -8.76 -31.96 25.32
N ALA A 104 -9.17 -30.69 25.31
CA ALA A 104 -9.19 -29.88 24.09
C ALA A 104 -7.79 -29.69 23.50
N ALA A 105 -6.78 -29.49 24.35
CA ALA A 105 -5.37 -29.40 23.95
C ALA A 105 -4.87 -30.68 23.28
N LEU A 106 -5.16 -31.85 23.87
CA LEU A 106 -4.77 -33.15 23.30
C LEU A 106 -5.46 -33.42 21.96
N GLN A 107 -6.75 -33.14 21.83
CA GLN A 107 -7.48 -33.29 20.57
C GLN A 107 -6.91 -32.39 19.47
N ALA A 108 -6.63 -31.11 19.79
CA ALA A 108 -6.01 -30.19 18.83
C ALA A 108 -4.61 -30.68 18.40
N MET A 109 -3.82 -31.21 19.34
CA MET A 109 -2.50 -31.77 19.06
C MET A 109 -2.59 -32.98 18.13
N GLU A 110 -3.53 -33.88 18.36
CA GLU A 110 -3.73 -35.08 17.54
C GLU A 110 -4.13 -34.71 16.10
N LEU A 111 -5.09 -33.79 15.95
CA LEU A 111 -5.51 -33.29 14.63
C LEU A 111 -4.37 -32.55 13.91
N ALA A 112 -3.60 -31.72 14.62
CA ALA A 112 -2.45 -31.04 14.04
C ALA A 112 -1.39 -32.02 13.50
N LYS A 113 -1.11 -33.12 14.22
CA LYS A 113 -0.22 -34.19 13.73
C LYS A 113 -0.75 -34.88 12.48
N ARG A 114 -2.07 -35.08 12.37
CA ARG A 114 -2.69 -35.63 11.14
C ARG A 114 -2.52 -34.68 9.96
N VAL A 115 -2.68 -33.38 10.19
CA VAL A 115 -2.43 -32.35 9.16
C VAL A 115 -0.97 -32.36 8.71
N ALA A 116 -0.02 -32.47 9.65
CA ALA A 116 1.40 -32.60 9.32
C ALA A 116 1.70 -33.85 8.48
N ALA A 117 1.08 -34.98 8.83
CA ALA A 117 1.22 -36.25 8.10
C ALA A 117 0.56 -36.24 6.72
N THR A 118 -0.31 -35.26 6.43
CA THR A 118 -0.97 -35.15 5.12
C THR A 118 -0.03 -34.45 4.14
N THR A 119 0.69 -35.24 3.35
CA THR A 119 1.65 -34.78 2.34
C THR A 119 1.03 -34.52 0.96
N ASP A 120 -0.18 -35.05 0.73
CA ASP A 120 -0.95 -34.89 -0.50
C ASP A 120 -1.63 -33.50 -0.54
N LEU A 121 -1.37 -32.74 -1.60
CA LEU A 121 -1.91 -31.39 -1.81
C LEU A 121 -3.43 -31.35 -1.97
N GLN A 122 -4.02 -32.35 -2.65
CA GLN A 122 -5.48 -32.43 -2.80
C GLN A 122 -6.15 -32.79 -1.47
N LYS A 123 -5.53 -33.66 -0.66
CA LYS A 123 -6.04 -33.97 0.68
C LYS A 123 -5.90 -32.78 1.64
N ARG A 124 -4.81 -32.01 1.54
CA ARG A 124 -4.65 -30.74 2.30
C ARG A 124 -5.74 -29.71 1.96
N ALA A 125 -6.18 -29.65 0.70
CA ALA A 125 -7.27 -28.76 0.29
C ALA A 125 -8.63 -29.16 0.91
N ASN A 126 -8.82 -30.46 1.18
CA ASN A 126 -10.06 -31.04 1.69
C ASN A 126 -10.07 -31.26 3.22
N LEU A 127 -9.12 -30.69 3.96
CA LEU A 127 -9.11 -30.77 5.42
C LEU A 127 -10.38 -30.16 6.00
N SER A 128 -10.92 -30.82 7.04
CA SER A 128 -12.06 -30.31 7.78
C SER A 128 -11.70 -29.00 8.49
N GLU A 129 -12.73 -28.22 8.83
CA GLU A 129 -12.54 -26.97 9.57
C GLU A 129 -11.86 -27.20 10.92
N ALA A 130 -12.20 -28.29 11.61
CA ALA A 130 -11.57 -28.67 12.88
C ALA A 130 -10.07 -28.98 12.72
N GLU A 131 -9.66 -29.64 11.63
CA GLU A 131 -8.26 -29.91 11.33
C GLU A 131 -7.49 -28.63 10.99
N LYS A 132 -8.06 -27.76 10.16
CA LYS A 132 -7.48 -26.44 9.86
C LYS A 132 -7.33 -25.61 11.14
N LEU A 133 -8.36 -25.56 11.98
CA LEU A 133 -8.36 -24.84 13.26
C LEU A 133 -7.30 -25.39 14.23
N ALA A 134 -7.21 -26.71 14.36
CA ALA A 134 -6.20 -27.37 15.18
C ALA A 134 -4.77 -27.07 14.67
N ALA A 135 -4.58 -27.12 13.35
CA ALA A 135 -3.30 -26.76 12.72
C ALA A 135 -2.93 -25.29 12.95
N LEU A 136 -3.89 -24.36 12.91
CA LEU A 136 -3.65 -22.95 13.24
C LEU A 136 -3.33 -22.70 14.72
N ARG A 137 -3.88 -23.51 15.62
CA ARG A 137 -3.60 -23.45 17.07
C ARG A 137 -2.22 -24.00 17.44
N MET A 138 -1.71 -24.95 16.65
CA MET A 138 -0.40 -25.59 16.81
C MET A 138 0.38 -25.62 15.48
N PRO A 139 0.76 -24.45 14.92
CA PRO A 139 1.28 -24.35 13.56
C PRO A 139 2.65 -25.02 13.39
N GLU A 140 3.51 -24.96 14.40
CA GLU A 140 4.81 -25.65 14.40
C GLU A 140 4.65 -27.17 14.32
N LEU A 141 3.68 -27.72 15.07
CA LEU A 141 3.39 -29.15 15.07
C LEU A 141 2.75 -29.61 13.75
N ALA A 142 1.89 -28.77 13.18
CA ALA A 142 1.18 -29.07 11.94
C ALA A 142 2.04 -28.88 10.67
N GLY A 143 3.23 -28.28 10.78
CA GLY A 143 4.13 -28.05 9.64
C GLY A 143 3.50 -27.18 8.54
N VAL A 144 2.73 -26.17 8.94
CA VAL A 144 1.99 -25.29 8.03
C VAL A 144 2.83 -24.07 7.67
N SER A 145 2.89 -23.72 6.40
CA SER A 145 3.59 -22.50 5.98
C SER A 145 2.82 -21.24 6.43
N LYS A 146 3.52 -20.11 6.56
CA LYS A 146 2.88 -18.83 6.91
C LYS A 146 1.74 -18.45 5.95
N SER A 147 1.93 -18.66 4.64
CA SER A 147 0.91 -18.34 3.63
C SER A 147 -0.34 -19.22 3.76
N GLN A 148 -0.18 -20.51 4.06
CA GLN A 148 -1.31 -21.41 4.30
C GLN A 148 -2.03 -21.06 5.60
N ALA A 149 -1.28 -20.76 6.66
CA ALA A 149 -1.86 -20.35 7.94
C ALA A 149 -2.69 -19.07 7.78
N GLU A 150 -2.21 -18.09 7.02
CA GLU A 150 -2.95 -16.87 6.73
C GLU A 150 -4.21 -17.14 5.91
N ALA A 151 -4.13 -17.97 4.87
CA ALA A 151 -5.28 -18.33 4.04
C ALA A 151 -6.39 -19.01 4.87
N TRP A 152 -6.04 -20.01 5.67
CA TRP A 152 -7.02 -20.70 6.54
C TRP A 152 -7.56 -19.81 7.63
N THR A 153 -6.74 -18.92 8.20
CA THR A 153 -7.20 -17.93 9.19
C THR A 153 -8.26 -17.03 8.57
N ASN A 154 -8.02 -16.51 7.36
CA ASN A 154 -8.99 -15.66 6.66
C ASN A 154 -10.28 -16.43 6.35
N GLU A 155 -10.19 -17.68 5.87
CA GLU A 155 -11.35 -18.54 5.58
C GLU A 155 -12.22 -18.73 6.83
N ILE A 156 -11.60 -19.06 7.97
CA ILE A 156 -12.33 -19.32 9.21
C ILE A 156 -12.94 -18.03 9.76
N LEU A 157 -12.18 -16.92 9.79
CA LEU A 157 -12.70 -15.64 10.26
C LEU A 157 -13.86 -15.12 9.39
N GLN A 158 -13.85 -15.39 8.09
CA GLN A 158 -14.96 -15.02 7.21
C GLN A 158 -16.24 -15.78 7.53
N LYS A 159 -16.16 -16.99 8.12
CA LYS A 159 -17.31 -17.75 8.60
C LYS A 159 -17.76 -17.30 10.00
N ILE A 160 -16.82 -17.05 10.91
CA ILE A 160 -17.12 -16.71 12.31
C ILE A 160 -17.56 -15.24 12.45
N GLU A 161 -16.84 -14.32 11.81
CA GLU A 161 -17.06 -12.88 11.89
C GLU A 161 -17.22 -12.24 10.49
N PRO A 162 -18.24 -12.65 9.69
CA PRO A 162 -18.38 -12.26 8.28
C PRO A 162 -18.42 -10.75 8.08
N GLU A 163 -19.18 -10.02 8.90
CA GLU A 163 -19.33 -8.56 8.75
C GLU A 163 -18.04 -7.80 9.11
N LYS A 164 -17.32 -8.24 10.15
CA LYS A 164 -16.04 -7.62 10.52
C LYS A 164 -14.96 -7.90 9.47
N MET A 165 -14.90 -9.12 8.95
CA MET A 165 -13.99 -9.45 7.85
C MET A 165 -14.33 -8.67 6.59
N LYS A 166 -15.61 -8.54 6.23
CA LYS A 166 -16.07 -7.73 5.09
C LYS A 166 -15.68 -6.26 5.23
N SER A 167 -15.84 -5.68 6.42
CA SER A 167 -15.40 -4.32 6.70
C SER A 167 -13.87 -4.18 6.62
N TYR A 168 -13.13 -5.15 7.16
CA TYR A 168 -11.67 -5.20 7.07
C TYR A 168 -11.18 -5.28 5.62
N THR A 169 -11.75 -6.16 4.78
CA THR A 169 -11.36 -6.29 3.37
C THR A 169 -11.70 -5.03 2.59
N ALA A 170 -12.89 -4.46 2.78
CA ALA A 170 -13.28 -3.21 2.13
C ALA A 170 -12.35 -2.03 2.52
N GLY A 171 -11.95 -1.94 3.79
CA GLY A 171 -10.98 -0.95 4.24
C GLY A 171 -9.58 -1.14 3.63
N ALA A 172 -9.13 -2.40 3.52
CA ALA A 172 -7.84 -2.73 2.89
C ALA A 172 -7.83 -2.37 1.39
N GLU A 173 -8.92 -2.67 0.68
CA GLU A 173 -9.12 -2.28 -0.71
C GLU A 173 -9.12 -0.76 -0.87
N ALA A 174 -9.82 -0.03 0.01
CA ALA A 174 -9.87 1.43 -0.05
C ALA A 174 -8.48 2.08 0.13
N LEU A 175 -7.67 1.57 1.06
CA LEU A 175 -6.30 2.05 1.27
C LEU A 175 -5.36 1.71 0.10
N ALA A 176 -5.58 0.56 -0.55
CA ALA A 176 -4.86 0.18 -1.76
C ALA A 176 -5.19 1.12 -2.92
N GLU A 177 -6.47 1.43 -3.13
CA GLU A 177 -6.92 2.42 -4.13
C GLU A 177 -6.35 3.82 -3.87
N ALA A 178 -6.31 4.26 -2.61
CA ALA A 178 -5.63 5.51 -2.25
C ALA A 178 -4.13 5.48 -2.59
N SER A 179 -3.46 4.33 -2.42
CA SER A 179 -2.07 4.15 -2.82
C SER A 179 -1.89 4.29 -4.33
N VAL A 180 -2.80 3.72 -5.14
CA VAL A 180 -2.78 3.85 -6.60
C VAL A 180 -2.86 5.32 -7.01
N ALA A 181 -3.73 6.11 -6.36
CA ALA A 181 -3.81 7.54 -6.61
C ALA A 181 -2.47 8.26 -6.35
N ILE A 182 -1.81 7.96 -5.22
CA ILE A 182 -0.49 8.52 -4.88
C ILE A 182 0.56 8.12 -5.92
N ASP A 183 0.56 6.87 -6.37
CA ASP A 183 1.51 6.37 -7.37
C ASP A 183 1.32 7.06 -8.73
N LEU A 184 0.08 7.36 -9.13
CA LEU A 184 -0.22 8.15 -10.32
C LEU A 184 0.34 9.58 -10.22
N VAL A 185 0.24 10.23 -9.06
CA VAL A 185 0.87 11.54 -8.82
C VAL A 185 2.38 11.45 -8.96
N LYS A 186 3.00 10.40 -8.40
CA LYS A 186 4.45 10.18 -8.53
C LYS A 186 4.87 10.00 -10.00
N ILE A 187 4.08 9.30 -10.80
CA ILE A 187 4.35 9.15 -12.25
C ILE A 187 4.23 10.51 -12.96
N ALA A 188 3.17 11.27 -12.69
CA ALA A 188 2.97 12.60 -13.27
C ALA A 188 4.11 13.56 -12.89
N PHE A 189 4.53 13.54 -11.63
CA PHE A 189 5.69 14.27 -11.12
C PHE A 189 6.95 13.94 -11.91
N LYS A 190 7.28 12.66 -12.08
CA LYS A 190 8.49 12.24 -12.81
C LYS A 190 8.47 12.72 -14.25
N ARG A 191 7.30 12.71 -14.89
CA ARG A 191 7.15 13.19 -16.26
C ARG A 191 7.35 14.70 -16.35
N GLU A 192 6.67 15.45 -15.49
CA GLU A 192 6.71 16.91 -15.52
C GLU A 192 8.09 17.44 -15.12
N ALA A 193 8.73 16.86 -14.12
CA ALA A 193 10.10 17.21 -13.71
C ALA A 193 11.18 16.77 -14.71
N GLY A 194 10.81 16.12 -15.83
CA GLY A 194 11.74 15.70 -16.88
C GLY A 194 12.57 14.47 -16.54
N PHE A 195 12.18 13.71 -15.52
CA PHE A 195 12.83 12.44 -15.18
C PHE A 195 12.38 11.27 -16.07
N ILE A 196 11.26 11.39 -16.80
CA ILE A 196 10.86 10.39 -17.79
C ILE A 196 11.33 10.86 -19.17
N ASN A 197 12.16 10.05 -19.82
CA ASN A 197 12.57 10.31 -21.19
C ASN A 197 11.34 10.18 -22.11
N ARG A 198 11.08 11.20 -22.92
CA ARG A 198 9.90 11.27 -23.80
C ARG A 198 9.93 10.24 -24.93
N ASP A 199 11.12 9.86 -25.40
CA ASP A 199 11.29 8.97 -26.55
C ASP A 199 11.25 7.50 -26.12
N THR A 200 11.78 7.19 -24.94
CA THR A 200 11.91 5.80 -24.47
C THR A 200 10.90 5.42 -23.41
N GLY A 201 10.24 6.39 -22.77
CA GLY A 201 9.33 6.18 -21.64
C GLY A 201 10.02 5.70 -20.35
N PHE A 202 11.34 5.49 -20.37
CA PHE A 202 12.08 5.06 -19.19
C PHE A 202 12.37 6.22 -18.23
N THR A 203 12.39 5.88 -16.94
CA THR A 203 12.82 6.81 -15.90
C THR A 203 14.34 6.94 -15.94
N SER A 204 14.82 8.18 -15.93
CA SER A 204 16.23 8.54 -15.87
C SER A 204 16.86 8.04 -14.57
N PRO A 205 18.10 7.53 -14.59
CA PRO A 205 18.82 7.13 -13.36
C PRO A 205 19.01 8.29 -12.37
N LYS A 206 18.96 9.55 -12.85
CA LYS A 206 18.99 10.74 -11.97
C LYS A 206 17.77 10.83 -11.03
N TRP A 207 16.69 10.11 -11.33
CA TRP A 207 15.54 10.02 -10.44
C TRP A 207 15.91 9.39 -9.11
N ASP A 208 16.69 8.30 -9.12
CA ASP A 208 17.00 7.56 -7.90
C ASP A 208 17.89 8.40 -6.96
N ASP A 209 18.83 9.16 -7.53
CA ASP A 209 19.66 10.11 -6.79
C ASP A 209 18.82 11.23 -6.19
N PHE A 210 17.93 11.85 -6.98
CA PHE A 210 17.01 12.88 -6.51
C PHE A 210 16.09 12.36 -5.39
N GLU A 211 15.43 11.20 -5.60
CA GLU A 211 14.55 10.57 -4.61
C GLU A 211 15.31 10.28 -3.31
N LYS A 212 16.53 9.75 -3.40
CA LYS A 212 17.36 9.47 -2.23
C LYS A 212 17.73 10.74 -1.47
N GLU A 213 18.16 11.80 -2.17
CA GLU A 213 18.52 13.08 -1.55
C GLU A 213 17.33 13.70 -0.82
N GLN A 214 16.18 13.81 -1.50
CA GLN A 214 14.98 14.40 -0.92
C GLN A 214 14.42 13.55 0.24
N MET A 215 14.43 12.22 0.12
CA MET A 215 14.00 11.35 1.21
C MET A 215 14.94 11.41 2.42
N ASN A 216 16.24 11.61 2.23
CA ASN A 216 17.16 11.75 3.37
C ASN A 216 16.84 13.00 4.19
N ALA A 217 16.54 14.12 3.54
CA ALA A 217 16.09 15.33 4.23
C ALA A 217 14.77 15.11 4.97
N LEU A 218 13.83 14.40 4.36
CA LEU A 218 12.49 14.18 4.91
C LEU A 218 12.43 13.12 6.02
N ARG A 219 13.33 12.12 6.01
CA ARG A 219 13.34 11.03 7.01
C ARG A 219 13.51 11.52 8.44
N ALA A 220 14.31 12.57 8.65
CA ALA A 220 14.49 13.16 9.97
C ALA A 220 13.20 13.83 10.48
N GLU A 221 12.44 14.45 9.58
CA GLU A 221 11.14 15.06 9.87
C GLU A 221 10.08 14.00 10.18
N LEU A 222 9.93 12.99 9.32
CA LEU A 222 8.95 11.91 9.49
C LEU A 222 9.22 11.01 10.69
N ALA A 223 10.46 10.96 11.19
CA ALA A 223 10.81 10.20 12.40
C ALA A 223 10.49 10.96 13.70
N ALA A 224 10.29 12.28 13.63
CA ALA A 224 9.94 13.13 14.76
C ALA A 224 8.41 13.29 14.94
N GLU A 225 7.62 12.95 13.92
CA GLU A 225 6.15 12.87 13.93
C GLU A 225 5.62 11.56 14.53
#